data_AF-A0A517XUU1-F1
#
_entry.id   AF-A0A517XUU1-F1
#
_cell.length_a   1.000
_cell.length_b   1.000
_cell.length_c   1.000
_cell.angle_alpha   90.00
_cell.angle_beta   90.00
_cell.angle_gamma   90.00
#
_symmetry.space_group_name_H-M   'P 1'
#
loop_
_entity.id
_entity.type
_entity.pdbx_description
1 polymer ?
#
loop_
_entity_poly.entity_id
_entity_poly.type
_entity_poly.pdbx_seq_one_letter_code
_entity_poly.pdbx_strand_id
1 'polypeptide(L)'
;MPIPVECPTCLTRLRAPDAAAGVELRCPTCGGAVAVPAGPEPDIEVVEPDPQESGRSDRRRSRTRAGRSTAGRRVLPLVLVGLGAVVVVAGAAGGLVLAFRNPNAGPGVAGARLPPAAPPAVRPPALPPAPEQEDPFAPAEPDDAATLRWLDERAAEQPEPIPQDAARAASRRAARRAWYRDSLVGGFDRSKGAQAPWAGKAREALQFRADEFAAREPSGLDYRVKLSSDDALAAAIAAGCDDPLVLYLRHRLDHAAYRFPLLGQAAATLVPIVEALWASEYGGVRKAHAIQNLLTLQLPGDRDPPPPESRVWDARYWEALGRACRDPDPYTQADVVELARVREEYVMAGGGTREKAHAETAARLAEAGAPAYTRLVVTGSFLIRHAWDARGRGLADTVTPEGHRLLRRRMAEAEAALAEAHDLDPDRPEAATQMLWVCVGLGHPREEMERWFGRAMRAEPDNTPACTVKIEYLHPKWYGTDDDYLGFAWQCVRTRNVHGRLPVVPVAHVMAHHTLPRPIVFPTQLADLRAAYGRPNVWVLTRTALTVLTRADPELSKFRGLFARLACVAGRYDVARRELAGVADAAAGGFLTPRELEYYRSWAAAGILPDAADGW
;
A
#
# COMPACT_ATOMS: atom_id res chain seq x y z
N MET A 1 -23.11 39.88 15.53
CA MET A 1 -23.83 40.88 16.33
C MET A 1 -23.04 41.12 17.60
N PRO A 2 -22.79 42.38 18.00
CA PRO A 2 -21.90 42.69 19.12
C PRO A 2 -22.34 41.99 20.42
N ILE A 3 -21.39 41.32 21.06
CA ILE A 3 -21.60 40.45 22.23
C ILE A 3 -21.70 41.34 23.49
N PRO A 4 -22.83 41.36 24.20
CA PRO A 4 -22.93 42.11 25.45
C PRO A 4 -22.15 41.39 26.55
N VAL A 5 -21.22 42.10 27.20
CA VAL A 5 -20.42 41.58 28.31
C VAL A 5 -20.41 42.57 29.46
N GLU A 6 -20.43 42.09 30.70
CA GLU A 6 -20.41 42.95 31.89
C GLU A 6 -19.04 42.85 32.55
N CYS A 7 -18.40 43.98 32.83
CA CYS A 7 -17.10 43.99 33.49
C CYS A 7 -17.23 43.48 34.93
N PRO A 8 -16.51 42.42 35.34
CA PRO A 8 -16.66 41.85 36.68
C PRO A 8 -16.13 42.79 37.77
N THR A 9 -15.31 43.78 37.42
CA THR A 9 -14.70 44.71 38.38
C THR A 9 -15.59 45.92 38.68
N CYS A 10 -16.21 46.53 37.68
CA CYS A 10 -16.99 47.76 37.85
C CYS A 10 -18.44 47.66 37.38
N LEU A 11 -18.88 46.48 36.93
CA LEU A 11 -20.22 46.17 36.45
C LEU A 11 -20.68 47.01 35.24
N THR A 12 -19.76 47.71 34.58
CA THR A 12 -20.06 48.42 33.33
C THR A 12 -20.36 47.40 32.22
N ARG A 13 -21.49 47.57 31.55
CA ARG A 13 -21.85 46.78 30.37
C ARG A 13 -21.15 47.31 29.12
N LEU A 14 -20.47 46.42 28.42
CA LEU A 14 -19.71 46.68 27.20
C LEU A 14 -20.32 45.88 26.05
N ARG A 15 -20.07 46.33 24.82
CA ARG A 15 -20.43 45.63 23.59
C ARG A 15 -19.15 45.23 22.87
N ALA A 16 -18.77 43.97 22.96
CA ALA A 16 -17.59 43.43 22.30
C ALA A 16 -17.90 43.11 20.82
N PRO A 17 -16.98 43.33 19.87
CA PRO A 17 -17.16 42.88 18.49
C PRO A 17 -17.11 41.35 18.40
N ASP A 18 -17.80 40.76 17.43
CA ASP A 18 -17.86 39.29 17.24
C ASP A 18 -16.47 38.64 17.14
N ALA A 19 -15.51 39.34 16.52
CA ALA A 19 -14.13 38.87 16.38
C ALA A 19 -13.39 38.74 17.72
N ALA A 20 -13.92 39.31 18.81
CA ALA A 20 -13.38 39.19 20.16
C ALA A 20 -13.99 38.02 20.95
N ALA A 21 -14.87 37.21 20.36
CA ALA A 21 -15.42 36.01 21.01
C ALA A 21 -14.28 35.07 21.44
N GLY A 22 -14.24 34.71 22.74
CA GLY A 22 -13.18 33.88 23.31
C GLY A 22 -11.88 34.63 23.66
N VAL A 23 -11.84 35.96 23.55
CA VAL A 23 -10.68 36.80 23.86
C VAL A 23 -10.97 37.72 25.06
N GLU A 24 -9.94 38.06 25.86
CA GLU A 24 -10.06 39.05 26.93
C GLU A 24 -9.87 40.50 26.42
N LEU A 25 -10.77 41.39 26.82
CA LEU A 25 -10.72 42.82 26.52
C LEU A 25 -10.47 43.63 27.79
N ARG A 26 -9.87 44.82 27.68
CA ARG A 26 -9.77 45.75 28.82
C ARG A 26 -11.01 46.64 28.90
N CYS A 27 -11.60 46.73 30.09
CA CYS A 27 -12.71 47.62 30.36
C CYS A 27 -12.27 49.09 30.22
N PRO A 28 -12.92 49.92 29.38
CA PRO A 28 -12.55 51.32 29.22
C PRO A 28 -12.82 52.17 30.48
N THR A 29 -13.71 51.71 31.37
CA THR A 29 -14.08 52.46 32.58
C THR A 29 -13.08 52.27 33.71
N CYS A 30 -12.62 51.03 33.96
CA CYS A 30 -11.78 50.72 35.13
C CYS A 30 -10.46 50.01 34.77
N GLY A 31 -10.22 49.72 33.50
CA GLY A 31 -9.02 49.00 33.02
C GLY A 31 -8.98 47.50 33.32
N GLY A 32 -9.97 46.96 34.03
CA GLY A 32 -10.05 45.54 34.40
C GLY A 32 -10.29 44.63 33.18
N ALA A 33 -9.77 43.40 33.24
CA ALA A 33 -9.97 42.41 32.19
C ALA A 33 -11.43 41.91 32.15
N VAL A 34 -11.98 41.76 30.94
CA VAL A 34 -13.34 41.30 30.68
C VAL A 34 -13.26 40.17 29.65
N ALA A 35 -13.59 38.95 30.07
CA ALA A 35 -13.65 37.80 29.17
C ALA A 35 -14.91 37.88 28.30
N VAL A 36 -14.74 37.77 26.98
CA VAL A 36 -15.86 37.70 26.04
C VAL A 36 -16.21 36.23 25.79
N PRO A 37 -17.44 35.78 26.07
CA PRO A 37 -17.82 34.38 25.87
C PRO A 37 -17.71 34.00 24.39
N ALA A 38 -17.15 32.82 24.13
CA ALA A 38 -17.19 32.24 22.79
C ALA A 38 -18.67 31.96 22.45
N GLY A 39 -19.13 32.43 21.29
CA GLY A 39 -20.48 32.11 20.83
C GLY A 39 -20.65 30.60 20.66
N PRO A 40 -21.89 30.06 20.73
CA PRO A 40 -22.12 28.66 20.46
C PRO A 40 -21.66 28.32 19.03
N GLU A 41 -20.87 27.25 18.87
CA GLU A 41 -20.54 26.69 17.56
C GLU A 41 -21.85 26.32 16.84
N PRO A 42 -21.96 26.48 15.51
CA PRO A 42 -23.14 26.02 14.79
C PRO A 42 -23.23 24.50 14.94
N ASP A 43 -24.33 24.04 15.55
CA ASP A 43 -24.70 22.63 15.64
C ASP A 43 -24.82 22.06 14.22
N ILE A 44 -23.79 21.34 13.78
CA ILE A 44 -23.93 20.39 12.68
C ILE A 44 -24.41 19.11 13.34
N GLU A 45 -25.70 18.82 13.18
CA GLU A 45 -26.34 17.59 13.61
C GLU A 45 -25.67 16.41 12.91
N VAL A 46 -24.75 15.76 13.62
CA VAL A 46 -24.23 14.44 13.24
C VAL A 46 -25.38 13.48 13.47
N VAL A 47 -26.01 13.03 12.39
CA VAL A 47 -27.00 11.96 12.44
C VAL A 47 -26.27 10.69 12.87
N GLU A 48 -26.37 10.34 14.16
CA GLU A 48 -26.00 9.03 14.64
C GLU A 48 -26.96 8.00 14.03
N PRO A 49 -26.45 6.88 13.45
CA PRO A 49 -27.32 5.84 12.94
C PRO A 49 -28.10 5.19 14.09
N ASP A 50 -29.43 5.21 13.95
CA ASP A 50 -30.39 4.58 14.86
C ASP A 50 -30.04 3.10 15.08
N PRO A 51 -29.88 2.63 16.34
CA PRO A 51 -29.61 1.22 16.62
C PRO A 51 -30.86 0.38 16.32
N GLN A 52 -31.02 -0.03 15.06
CA GLN A 52 -32.10 -0.94 14.70
C GLN A 52 -31.92 -2.31 15.35
N GLU A 53 -33.02 -2.72 15.98
CA GLU A 53 -33.24 -3.95 16.74
C GLU A 53 -32.86 -5.20 15.96
N SER A 54 -31.74 -5.83 16.31
CA SER A 54 -31.52 -7.24 15.97
C SER A 54 -32.53 -8.10 16.73
N GLY A 55 -33.48 -8.70 16.00
CA GLY A 55 -34.55 -9.53 16.52
C GLY A 55 -34.07 -10.60 17.50
N ARG A 56 -34.50 -10.48 18.76
CA ARG A 56 -34.38 -11.52 19.79
C ARG A 56 -35.45 -12.58 19.55
N SER A 57 -35.04 -13.76 19.06
CA SER A 57 -35.87 -14.95 19.14
C SER A 57 -35.88 -15.49 20.57
N ASP A 58 -37.08 -15.60 21.12
CA ASP A 58 -37.45 -16.20 22.40
C ASP A 58 -36.74 -17.54 22.70
N ARG A 59 -35.96 -17.58 23.79
CA ARG A 59 -35.66 -18.83 24.52
C ARG A 59 -35.80 -18.64 26.03
N ARG A 60 -37.00 -19.02 26.45
CA ARG A 60 -37.48 -19.47 27.77
C ARG A 60 -36.41 -19.82 28.82
N ARG A 61 -36.56 -19.16 29.98
CA ARG A 61 -35.89 -19.41 31.27
C ARG A 61 -35.96 -20.88 31.72
N SER A 62 -34.86 -21.40 32.25
CA SER A 62 -34.88 -22.31 33.40
C SER A 62 -33.82 -21.92 34.43
N ARG A 63 -34.30 -21.72 35.67
CA ARG A 63 -33.54 -21.34 36.87
C ARG A 63 -32.74 -22.54 37.37
N THR A 64 -31.51 -22.33 37.82
CA THR A 64 -30.93 -23.00 38.99
C THR A 64 -29.93 -22.08 39.69
N ARG A 65 -29.75 -22.36 40.98
CA ARG A 65 -29.38 -21.48 42.09
C ARG A 65 -27.98 -21.85 42.61
N ALA A 66 -27.39 -20.92 43.35
CA ALA A 66 -26.22 -21.03 44.24
C ALA A 66 -24.83 -21.01 43.54
N GLY A 67 -23.77 -20.45 44.12
CA GLY A 67 -23.58 -19.97 45.48
C GLY A 67 -22.68 -18.73 45.57
N ARG A 68 -22.82 -18.03 46.70
CA ARG A 68 -22.04 -16.88 47.15
C ARG A 68 -20.66 -17.33 47.62
N SER A 69 -19.63 -16.52 47.36
CA SER A 69 -18.68 -16.16 48.42
C SER A 69 -18.03 -14.80 48.13
N THR A 70 -17.74 -14.13 49.23
CA THR A 70 -17.38 -12.74 49.44
C THR A 70 -15.86 -12.57 49.54
N ALA A 71 -15.29 -11.51 48.97
CA ALA A 71 -14.16 -10.79 49.56
C ALA A 71 -14.02 -9.42 48.87
N GLY A 72 -14.19 -8.35 49.65
CA GLY A 72 -14.13 -6.99 49.16
C GLY A 72 -12.72 -6.45 48.99
N ARG A 73 -12.59 -5.42 48.17
CA ARG A 73 -11.66 -4.30 48.38
C ARG A 73 -12.14 -3.09 47.59
N ARG A 74 -12.23 -1.96 48.30
CA ARG A 74 -12.55 -0.63 47.77
C ARG A 74 -11.43 -0.21 46.81
N VAL A 75 -11.80 0.27 45.62
CA VAL A 75 -10.87 0.96 44.71
C VAL A 75 -11.44 2.35 44.43
N LEU A 76 -10.66 3.36 44.81
CA LEU A 76 -10.80 4.77 44.49
C LEU A 76 -10.43 4.96 42.99
N PRO A 77 -11.12 5.80 42.20
CA PRO A 77 -10.74 6.01 40.81
C PRO A 77 -9.54 6.97 40.77
N LEU A 78 -8.38 6.46 40.37
CA LEU A 78 -7.21 7.26 40.06
C LEU A 78 -7.17 7.42 38.54
N VAL A 79 -7.56 8.62 38.09
CA VAL A 79 -7.39 9.12 36.73
C VAL A 79 -5.89 9.16 36.44
N LEU A 80 -5.43 8.33 35.49
CA LEU A 80 -4.08 8.41 34.93
C LEU A 80 -4.17 8.65 33.43
N VAL A 81 -3.99 9.91 33.07
CA VAL A 81 -3.42 10.34 31.79
C VAL A 81 -2.00 9.78 31.72
N GLY A 82 -1.64 9.07 30.65
CA GLY A 82 -0.30 8.54 30.53
C GLY A 82 0.00 7.79 29.22
N LEU A 83 0.57 8.54 28.28
CA LEU A 83 1.64 8.21 27.32
C LEU A 83 1.80 6.76 26.82
N GLY A 84 1.88 6.66 25.50
CA GLY A 84 2.25 5.48 24.75
C GLY A 84 3.63 4.91 25.12
N ALA A 85 3.72 3.60 25.00
CA ALA A 85 4.96 2.86 25.03
C ALA A 85 5.04 1.95 23.80
N VAL A 86 6.05 2.25 22.99
CA VAL A 86 6.76 1.30 22.13
C VAL A 86 7.12 0.06 22.95
N VAL A 87 6.76 -1.13 22.49
CA VAL A 87 7.28 -2.38 23.04
C VAL A 87 8.06 -3.13 21.95
N VAL A 88 9.37 -2.95 22.05
CA VAL A 88 10.40 -3.88 21.58
C VAL A 88 10.30 -5.15 22.43
N VAL A 89 10.15 -6.33 21.81
CA VAL A 89 10.35 -7.61 22.48
C VAL A 89 11.61 -8.26 21.93
N ALA A 90 12.67 -8.25 22.73
CA ALA A 90 13.81 -9.14 22.60
C ALA A 90 14.22 -9.64 23.98
N GLY A 91 14.25 -10.96 24.18
CA GLY A 91 15.00 -11.58 25.27
C GLY A 91 14.34 -12.79 25.93
N ALA A 92 14.45 -13.97 25.33
CA ALA A 92 14.53 -15.25 26.05
C ALA A 92 15.05 -16.37 25.14
N ALA A 93 16.35 -16.38 24.85
CA ALA A 93 17.11 -17.58 24.48
C ALA A 93 18.62 -17.31 24.57
N GLY A 94 19.07 -16.86 25.76
CA GLY A 94 20.48 -16.86 26.14
C GLY A 94 20.71 -17.99 27.13
N GLY A 95 21.23 -19.11 26.65
CA GLY A 95 21.61 -20.24 27.50
C GLY A 95 22.43 -21.25 26.72
N LEU A 96 23.71 -21.34 27.09
CA LEU A 96 24.70 -22.33 26.64
C LEU A 96 25.34 -22.09 25.25
N VAL A 97 26.49 -21.39 25.21
CA VAL A 97 27.78 -21.96 24.76
C VAL A 97 28.91 -21.11 25.37
N LEU A 98 29.41 -21.57 26.51
CA LEU A 98 30.79 -21.30 26.96
C LEU A 98 31.51 -22.64 26.92
N ALA A 99 32.29 -22.90 25.87
CA ALA A 99 33.51 -23.70 25.90
C ALA A 99 34.12 -23.79 24.48
N PHE A 100 35.45 -23.70 24.43
CA PHE A 100 36.35 -23.90 23.29
C PHE A 100 36.61 -22.71 22.36
N ARG A 101 37.33 -21.72 22.91
CA ARG A 101 38.39 -21.02 22.18
C ARG A 101 39.56 -21.98 21.97
N ASN A 102 39.91 -22.28 20.71
CA ASN A 102 41.22 -22.82 20.34
C ASN A 102 41.99 -21.71 19.60
N PRO A 103 43.10 -21.16 20.15
CA PRO A 103 43.77 -19.99 19.57
C PRO A 103 44.71 -20.27 18.38
N ASN A 104 44.79 -21.49 17.85
CA ASN A 104 45.82 -21.87 16.87
C ASN A 104 45.26 -22.39 15.53
N ALA A 105 44.54 -21.57 14.78
CA ALA A 105 44.26 -21.83 13.37
C ALA A 105 44.51 -20.57 12.53
N GLY A 106 45.63 -20.56 11.80
CA GLY A 106 45.97 -19.53 10.82
C GLY A 106 45.09 -19.60 9.55
N PRO A 107 45.21 -18.63 8.63
CA PRO A 107 44.29 -18.47 7.52
C PRO A 107 44.61 -19.50 6.42
N GLY A 108 43.78 -20.55 6.32
CA GLY A 108 43.76 -21.46 5.19
C GLY A 108 42.78 -20.97 4.13
N VAL A 109 43.31 -20.47 3.01
CA VAL A 109 42.55 -20.17 1.79
C VAL A 109 42.06 -21.50 1.21
N ALA A 110 40.76 -21.79 1.35
CA ALA A 110 40.11 -22.92 0.68
C ALA A 110 39.00 -22.37 -0.23
N GLY A 111 39.19 -22.54 -1.54
CA GLY A 111 38.25 -22.10 -2.57
C GLY A 111 36.88 -22.74 -2.40
N ALA A 112 35.87 -21.91 -2.16
CA ALA A 112 34.48 -22.33 -2.19
C ALA A 112 34.08 -22.65 -3.64
N ARG A 113 33.88 -23.94 -3.94
CA ARG A 113 33.13 -24.35 -5.13
C ARG A 113 31.68 -23.95 -4.91
N LEU A 114 31.10 -23.24 -5.90
CA LEU A 114 29.67 -23.00 -5.98
C LEU A 114 28.90 -24.33 -5.90
N PRO A 115 27.77 -24.38 -5.17
CA PRO A 115 26.88 -25.54 -5.21
C PRO A 115 26.42 -25.79 -6.65
N PRO A 116 26.23 -27.07 -7.06
CA PRO A 116 25.76 -27.38 -8.40
C PRO A 116 24.40 -26.73 -8.66
N ALA A 117 24.21 -26.27 -9.89
CA ALA A 117 22.97 -25.65 -10.35
C ALA A 117 21.76 -26.56 -10.03
N ALA A 118 20.72 -25.97 -9.46
CA ALA A 118 19.45 -26.65 -9.23
C ALA A 118 18.92 -27.19 -10.58
N PRO A 119 18.37 -28.42 -10.62
CA PRO A 119 17.80 -28.97 -11.83
C PRO A 119 16.69 -28.04 -12.36
N PRO A 120 16.48 -27.95 -13.69
CA PRO A 120 15.44 -27.13 -14.26
C PRO A 120 14.08 -27.52 -13.68
N ALA A 121 13.30 -26.52 -13.26
CA ALA A 121 11.97 -26.72 -12.72
C ALA A 121 11.13 -27.54 -13.72
N VAL A 122 10.67 -28.71 -13.28
CA VAL A 122 9.71 -29.50 -14.04
C VAL A 122 8.45 -28.65 -14.17
N ARG A 123 8.08 -28.28 -15.40
CA ARG A 123 6.77 -27.66 -15.65
C ARG A 123 5.71 -28.55 -15.00
N PRO A 124 4.89 -28.03 -14.07
CA PRO A 124 3.81 -28.82 -13.50
C PRO A 124 2.94 -29.34 -14.67
N PRO A 125 2.44 -30.58 -14.58
CA PRO A 125 1.53 -31.08 -15.60
C PRO A 125 0.37 -30.09 -15.74
N ALA A 126 0.04 -29.71 -16.97
CA ALA A 126 -1.17 -28.95 -17.24
C ALA A 126 -2.36 -29.79 -16.72
N LEU A 127 -2.96 -29.34 -15.63
CA LEU A 127 -4.24 -29.88 -15.20
C LEU A 127 -5.26 -29.58 -16.30
N PRO A 128 -6.24 -30.48 -16.50
CA PRO A 128 -7.29 -30.25 -17.48
C PRO A 128 -7.90 -28.87 -17.20
N PRO A 129 -8.16 -28.07 -18.25
CA PRO A 129 -8.82 -26.78 -18.06
C PRO A 129 -10.05 -27.01 -17.19
N ALA A 130 -10.28 -26.12 -16.22
CA ALA A 130 -11.62 -25.97 -15.67
C ALA A 130 -12.57 -25.94 -16.88
N PRO A 131 -13.67 -26.71 -16.89
CA PRO A 131 -14.50 -26.86 -18.08
C PRO A 131 -14.67 -25.48 -18.71
N GLU A 132 -14.23 -25.33 -19.96
CA GLU A 132 -14.05 -24.05 -20.68
C GLU A 132 -15.35 -23.22 -20.82
N GLN A 133 -16.43 -23.59 -20.13
CA GLN A 133 -17.80 -23.16 -20.32
C GLN A 133 -18.45 -22.44 -19.12
N GLU A 134 -17.88 -22.43 -17.92
CA GLU A 134 -18.53 -21.72 -16.80
C GLU A 134 -18.14 -20.23 -16.80
N ASP A 135 -19.00 -19.35 -17.30
CA ASP A 135 -18.91 -17.89 -17.12
C ASP A 135 -18.54 -17.57 -15.64
N PRO A 136 -17.47 -16.79 -15.35
CA PRO A 136 -17.12 -16.49 -13.95
C PRO A 136 -18.23 -15.73 -13.21
N PHE A 137 -19.20 -15.16 -13.95
CA PHE A 137 -20.39 -14.49 -13.44
C PHE A 137 -21.62 -15.40 -13.38
N ALA A 138 -21.51 -16.68 -13.75
CA ALA A 138 -22.56 -17.66 -13.53
C ALA A 138 -22.61 -18.09 -12.05
N PRO A 139 -23.80 -18.45 -11.54
CA PRO A 139 -23.93 -19.05 -10.21
C PRO A 139 -23.21 -20.40 -10.18
N ALA A 140 -22.31 -20.59 -9.21
CA ALA A 140 -21.64 -21.88 -8.98
C ALA A 140 -22.42 -22.73 -7.96
N GLU A 141 -23.15 -22.09 -7.06
CA GLU A 141 -24.10 -22.71 -6.12
C GLU A 141 -25.50 -22.13 -6.37
N PRO A 142 -26.60 -22.86 -6.09
CA PRO A 142 -27.97 -22.37 -6.29
C PRO A 142 -28.24 -21.00 -5.62
N ASP A 143 -27.67 -20.78 -4.43
CA ASP A 143 -27.87 -19.56 -3.65
C ASP A 143 -27.07 -18.36 -4.20
N ASP A 144 -26.09 -18.60 -5.09
CA ASP A 144 -25.31 -17.52 -5.72
C ASP A 144 -26.17 -16.67 -6.65
N ALA A 145 -27.20 -17.25 -7.27
CA ALA A 145 -27.98 -16.56 -8.30
C ALA A 145 -28.67 -15.31 -7.74
N ALA A 146 -29.16 -15.37 -6.49
CA ALA A 146 -29.73 -14.22 -5.80
C ALA A 146 -28.65 -13.19 -5.44
N THR A 147 -27.49 -13.66 -4.97
CA THR A 147 -26.35 -12.79 -4.62
C THR A 147 -25.80 -12.04 -5.83
N LEU A 148 -25.67 -12.70 -6.98
CA LEU A 148 -25.21 -12.08 -8.22
C LEU A 148 -26.18 -11.01 -8.71
N ARG A 149 -27.50 -11.28 -8.70
CA ARG A 149 -28.51 -10.28 -9.04
C ARG A 149 -28.43 -9.07 -8.11
N TRP A 150 -28.30 -9.32 -6.80
CA TRP A 150 -28.17 -8.25 -5.83
C TRP A 150 -26.92 -7.39 -6.09
N LEU A 151 -25.76 -8.02 -6.38
CA LEU A 151 -24.52 -7.29 -6.72
C LEU A 151 -24.67 -6.48 -8.01
N ASP A 152 -25.32 -7.03 -9.04
CA ASP A 152 -25.59 -6.33 -10.31
C ASP A 152 -26.50 -5.11 -10.10
N GLU A 153 -27.54 -5.24 -9.26
CA GLU A 153 -28.42 -4.12 -8.90
C GLU A 153 -27.66 -3.01 -8.15
N ARG A 154 -26.90 -3.35 -7.10
CA ARG A 154 -26.11 -2.34 -6.34
C ARG A 154 -25.04 -1.67 -7.19
N ALA A 155 -24.48 -2.38 -8.17
CA ALA A 155 -23.54 -1.82 -9.14
C ALA A 155 -24.20 -0.89 -10.17
N ALA A 156 -25.45 -1.15 -10.55
CA ALA A 156 -26.25 -0.32 -11.44
C ALA A 156 -26.79 0.95 -10.76
N GLU A 157 -26.97 0.91 -9.43
CA GLU A 157 -27.36 2.07 -8.61
C GLU A 157 -26.22 3.05 -8.33
N GLN A 158 -24.97 2.68 -8.65
CA GLN A 158 -23.86 3.62 -8.57
C GLN A 158 -24.07 4.77 -9.56
N PRO A 159 -23.73 6.03 -9.19
CA PRO A 159 -24.01 7.20 -10.04
C PRO A 159 -23.46 7.09 -11.46
N GLU A 160 -22.26 6.52 -11.61
CA GLU A 160 -21.57 6.38 -12.88
C GLU A 160 -20.87 5.02 -12.97
N PRO A 161 -20.81 4.40 -14.16
CA PRO A 161 -19.93 3.26 -14.40
C PRO A 161 -18.47 3.70 -14.41
N ILE A 162 -17.55 2.76 -14.16
CA ILE A 162 -16.11 3.03 -14.25
C ILE A 162 -15.74 3.32 -15.73
N PRO A 163 -15.17 4.49 -16.06
CA PRO A 163 -14.69 4.76 -17.42
C PRO A 163 -13.63 3.73 -17.85
N GLN A 164 -13.88 3.05 -18.98
CA GLN A 164 -13.01 1.97 -19.51
C GLN A 164 -12.86 2.09 -21.04
N ASP A 165 -12.38 3.24 -21.52
CA ASP A 165 -12.06 3.42 -22.94
C ASP A 165 -10.88 2.52 -23.36
N ALA A 166 -11.16 1.52 -24.21
CA ALA A 166 -10.19 0.53 -24.63
C ALA A 166 -9.05 1.12 -25.49
N ALA A 167 -9.35 2.13 -26.33
CA ALA A 167 -8.35 2.77 -27.19
C ALA A 167 -7.39 3.63 -26.36
N ARG A 168 -7.92 4.39 -25.40
CA ARG A 168 -7.12 5.14 -24.43
C ARG A 168 -6.25 4.20 -23.61
N ALA A 169 -6.82 3.11 -23.08
CA ALA A 169 -6.06 2.12 -22.31
C ALA A 169 -4.90 1.52 -23.14
N ALA A 170 -5.18 1.10 -24.38
CA ALA A 170 -4.16 0.55 -25.28
C ALA A 170 -3.04 1.56 -25.59
N SER A 171 -3.40 2.82 -25.87
CA SER A 171 -2.45 3.91 -26.11
C SER A 171 -1.56 4.17 -24.90
N ARG A 172 -2.13 4.29 -23.69
CA ARG A 172 -1.39 4.52 -22.44
C ARG A 172 -0.44 3.36 -22.12
N ARG A 173 -0.86 2.12 -22.36
CA ARG A 173 -0.02 0.92 -22.20
C ARG A 173 1.15 0.93 -23.17
N ALA A 174 0.90 1.25 -24.44
CA ALA A 174 1.93 1.29 -25.48
C ALA A 174 2.98 2.37 -25.20
N ALA A 175 2.56 3.59 -24.85
CA ALA A 175 3.45 4.69 -24.53
C ALA A 175 4.34 4.37 -23.31
N ARG A 176 3.76 3.82 -22.24
CA ARG A 176 4.49 3.41 -21.03
C ARG A 176 5.53 2.34 -21.34
N ARG A 177 5.15 1.33 -22.14
CA ARG A 177 6.04 0.25 -22.56
C ARG A 177 7.19 0.78 -23.41
N ALA A 178 6.92 1.69 -24.34
CA ALA A 178 7.95 2.31 -25.17
C ALA A 178 8.97 3.07 -24.30
N TRP A 179 8.50 3.85 -23.33
CA TRP A 179 9.36 4.59 -22.41
C TRP A 179 10.25 3.67 -21.57
N TYR A 180 9.70 2.62 -20.94
CA TYR A 180 10.51 1.67 -20.17
C TYR A 180 11.56 0.97 -21.04
N ARG A 181 11.19 0.58 -22.28
CA ARG A 181 12.12 -0.05 -23.22
C ARG A 181 13.26 0.90 -23.60
N ASP A 182 12.98 2.16 -23.94
CA ASP A 182 14.05 3.12 -24.23
C ASP A 182 14.95 3.37 -23.00
N SER A 183 14.35 3.57 -21.82
CA SER A 183 15.11 3.88 -20.59
C SER A 183 16.03 2.75 -20.12
N LEU A 184 15.70 1.50 -20.45
CA LEU A 184 16.44 0.30 -20.03
C LEU A 184 17.26 -0.26 -21.20
N VAL A 185 16.59 -0.72 -22.25
CA VAL A 185 17.25 -1.33 -23.43
C VAL A 185 17.95 -0.26 -24.27
N GLY A 186 17.28 0.87 -24.56
CA GLY A 186 17.90 1.97 -25.29
C GLY A 186 19.09 2.57 -24.54
N GLY A 187 18.98 2.68 -23.21
CA GLY A 187 20.09 3.04 -22.33
C GLY A 187 21.28 2.07 -22.42
N PHE A 188 20.99 0.77 -22.45
CA PHE A 188 22.00 -0.28 -22.62
C PHE A 188 22.65 -0.24 -24.00
N ASP A 189 21.88 -0.02 -25.07
CA ASP A 189 22.37 0.02 -26.44
C ASP A 189 23.33 1.19 -26.69
N ARG A 190 23.25 2.25 -25.87
CA ARG A 190 24.19 3.37 -25.85
C ARG A 190 25.44 3.10 -24.99
N SER A 191 25.46 2.01 -24.23
CA SER A 191 26.57 1.66 -23.35
C SER A 191 27.70 0.94 -24.11
N LYS A 192 28.90 0.92 -23.52
CA LYS A 192 30.04 0.16 -24.07
C LYS A 192 29.77 -1.35 -24.11
N GLY A 193 28.88 -1.85 -23.25
CA GLY A 193 28.50 -3.25 -23.17
C GLY A 193 27.65 -3.74 -24.34
N ALA A 194 27.10 -2.84 -25.16
CA ALA A 194 26.18 -3.18 -26.26
C ALA A 194 26.80 -4.10 -27.33
N GLN A 195 28.13 -4.12 -27.45
CA GLN A 195 28.89 -4.94 -28.40
C GLN A 195 29.62 -6.11 -27.74
N ALA A 196 29.45 -6.31 -26.44
CA ALA A 196 30.10 -7.40 -25.72
C ALA A 196 29.50 -8.77 -26.15
N PRO A 197 30.25 -9.88 -26.02
CA PRO A 197 29.74 -11.22 -26.35
C PRO A 197 28.46 -11.61 -25.60
N TRP A 198 28.26 -11.08 -24.38
CA TRP A 198 27.07 -11.31 -23.55
C TRP A 198 25.90 -10.34 -23.85
N ALA A 199 26.07 -9.35 -24.73
CA ALA A 199 25.12 -8.25 -24.93
C ALA A 199 23.72 -8.71 -25.35
N GLY A 200 23.62 -9.80 -26.12
CA GLY A 200 22.33 -10.38 -26.51
C GLY A 200 21.48 -10.80 -25.30
N LYS A 201 22.10 -11.46 -24.32
CA LYS A 201 21.44 -11.90 -23.07
C LYS A 201 21.06 -10.73 -22.18
N ALA A 202 21.94 -9.72 -22.07
CA ALA A 202 21.63 -8.50 -21.32
C ALA A 202 20.44 -7.75 -21.93
N ARG A 203 20.40 -7.60 -23.26
CA ARG A 203 19.28 -6.97 -23.98
C ARG A 203 17.97 -7.70 -23.75
N GLU A 204 17.97 -9.02 -23.84
CA GLU A 204 16.81 -9.86 -23.54
C GLU A 204 16.33 -9.67 -22.08
N ALA A 205 17.25 -9.69 -21.11
CA ALA A 205 16.92 -9.50 -19.70
C ALA A 205 16.31 -8.11 -19.42
N LEU A 206 16.88 -7.06 -20.00
CA LEU A 206 16.38 -5.69 -19.88
C LEU A 206 15.03 -5.52 -20.58
N GLN A 207 14.80 -6.22 -21.70
CA GLN A 207 13.51 -6.23 -22.39
C GLN A 207 12.42 -6.85 -21.52
N PHE A 208 12.66 -8.02 -20.91
CA PHE A 208 11.74 -8.60 -19.94
C PHE A 208 11.46 -7.64 -18.79
N ARG A 209 12.50 -7.01 -18.25
CA ARG A 209 12.33 -6.08 -17.13
C ARG A 209 11.53 -4.83 -17.50
N ALA A 210 11.72 -4.31 -18.71
CA ALA A 210 10.95 -3.20 -19.24
C ALA A 210 9.46 -3.54 -19.36
N ASP A 211 9.15 -4.72 -19.89
CA ASP A 211 7.76 -5.17 -20.04
C ASP A 211 7.09 -5.44 -18.68
N GLU A 212 7.84 -5.93 -17.69
CA GLU A 212 7.38 -6.10 -16.31
C GLU A 212 7.07 -4.77 -15.62
N PHE A 213 7.97 -3.78 -15.70
CA PHE A 213 7.72 -2.44 -15.16
C PHE A 213 6.54 -1.75 -15.86
N ALA A 214 6.39 -1.94 -17.17
CA ALA A 214 5.28 -1.38 -17.91
C ALA A 214 3.90 -1.97 -17.53
N ALA A 215 3.86 -3.17 -16.93
CA ALA A 215 2.63 -3.90 -16.66
C ALA A 215 1.84 -3.41 -15.42
N ARG A 216 2.29 -2.37 -14.70
CA ARG A 216 1.71 -1.83 -13.45
C ARG A 216 1.27 -2.91 -12.46
N GLU A 217 2.14 -3.25 -11.53
CA GLU A 217 1.73 -4.01 -10.36
C GLU A 217 1.05 -3.06 -9.34
N PRO A 218 -0.16 -3.36 -8.85
CA PRO A 218 -0.75 -2.65 -7.72
C PRO A 218 0.24 -2.65 -6.55
N SER A 219 0.40 -1.50 -5.93
CA SER A 219 1.26 -1.34 -4.76
C SER A 219 0.86 -2.32 -3.64
N GLY A 220 1.83 -3.07 -3.13
CA GLY A 220 1.72 -3.84 -1.89
C GLY A 220 1.41 -5.32 -2.04
N LEU A 221 1.10 -5.80 -3.25
CA LEU A 221 0.85 -7.23 -3.47
C LEU A 221 1.56 -7.67 -4.76
N ASP A 222 2.79 -8.17 -4.61
CA ASP A 222 3.55 -8.81 -5.69
C ASP A 222 2.96 -10.21 -5.93
N TYR A 223 2.20 -10.35 -7.03
CA TYR A 223 1.46 -11.55 -7.37
C TYR A 223 2.16 -12.44 -8.42
N ARG A 224 3.37 -12.06 -8.88
CA ARG A 224 4.15 -12.88 -9.82
C ARG A 224 5.23 -13.65 -9.09
N VAL A 225 5.22 -14.97 -9.26
CA VAL A 225 6.13 -15.94 -8.59
C VAL A 225 7.56 -15.76 -9.03
N LYS A 226 7.71 -15.66 -10.34
CA LYS A 226 8.99 -15.60 -11.01
C LYS A 226 8.84 -14.61 -12.14
N LEU A 227 9.70 -13.62 -12.12
CA LEU A 227 9.78 -12.64 -13.18
C LEU A 227 10.63 -13.26 -14.29
N SER A 228 10.19 -13.16 -15.55
CA SER A 228 11.00 -13.65 -16.68
C SER A 228 12.36 -12.94 -16.72
N SER A 229 12.42 -11.70 -16.22
CA SER A 229 13.67 -10.99 -16.04
C SER A 229 14.61 -11.65 -15.02
N ASP A 230 14.11 -12.37 -14.02
CA ASP A 230 14.93 -13.00 -12.97
C ASP A 230 15.96 -13.98 -13.57
N ASP A 231 15.47 -14.98 -14.32
CA ASP A 231 16.30 -15.97 -15.00
C ASP A 231 17.17 -15.33 -16.08
N ALA A 232 16.62 -14.38 -16.84
CA ALA A 232 17.35 -13.73 -17.92
C ALA A 232 18.51 -12.87 -17.39
N LEU A 233 18.31 -12.13 -16.29
CA LEU A 233 19.35 -11.38 -15.59
C LEU A 233 20.43 -12.33 -15.05
N ALA A 234 20.03 -13.43 -14.40
CA ALA A 234 20.97 -14.44 -13.92
C ALA A 234 21.79 -15.07 -15.07
N ALA A 235 21.15 -15.39 -16.19
CA ALA A 235 21.79 -15.95 -17.37
C ALA A 235 22.75 -14.96 -18.05
N ALA A 236 22.42 -13.66 -18.08
CA ALA A 236 23.31 -12.63 -18.58
C ALA A 236 24.57 -12.52 -17.70
N ILE A 237 24.41 -12.48 -16.37
CA ILE A 237 25.53 -12.42 -15.42
C ILE A 237 26.41 -13.67 -15.52
N ALA A 238 25.80 -14.87 -15.62
CA ALA A 238 26.54 -16.11 -15.81
C ALA A 238 27.35 -16.15 -17.12
N ALA A 239 26.93 -15.38 -18.14
CA ALA A 239 27.68 -15.20 -19.38
C ALA A 239 28.79 -14.12 -19.29
N GLY A 240 29.02 -13.55 -18.11
CA GLY A 240 30.03 -12.53 -17.85
C GLY A 240 29.53 -11.10 -18.03
N CYS A 241 28.23 -10.85 -18.01
CA CYS A 241 27.67 -9.50 -18.07
C CYS A 241 28.06 -8.68 -16.84
N ASP A 242 28.77 -7.58 -17.08
CA ASP A 242 29.19 -6.60 -16.08
C ASP A 242 28.45 -5.26 -16.20
N ASP A 243 27.40 -5.18 -17.03
CA ASP A 243 26.57 -3.98 -17.13
C ASP A 243 25.96 -3.60 -15.76
N PRO A 244 26.16 -2.36 -15.29
CA PRO A 244 25.79 -1.98 -13.93
C PRO A 244 24.28 -1.92 -13.71
N LEU A 245 23.47 -1.68 -14.75
CA LEU A 245 22.02 -1.69 -14.62
C LEU A 245 21.51 -3.13 -14.50
N VAL A 246 22.06 -4.07 -15.28
CA VAL A 246 21.76 -5.51 -15.16
C VAL A 246 22.08 -6.01 -13.74
N LEU A 247 23.27 -5.70 -13.23
CA LEU A 247 23.68 -6.08 -11.87
C LEU A 247 22.78 -5.46 -10.79
N TYR A 248 22.42 -4.18 -10.94
CA TYR A 248 21.51 -3.49 -10.03
C TYR A 248 20.11 -4.13 -10.01
N LEU A 249 19.56 -4.44 -11.18
CA LEU A 249 18.24 -5.05 -11.29
C LEU A 249 18.22 -6.46 -10.70
N ARG A 250 19.28 -7.25 -10.90
CA ARG A 250 19.47 -8.54 -10.24
C ARG A 250 19.46 -8.39 -8.72
N HIS A 251 20.30 -7.48 -8.21
CA HIS A 251 20.40 -7.22 -6.77
C HIS A 251 19.05 -6.82 -6.16
N ARG A 252 18.25 -6.01 -6.87
CA ARG A 252 16.90 -5.64 -6.41
C ARG A 252 15.96 -6.83 -6.28
N LEU A 253 16.01 -7.79 -7.20
CA LEU A 253 15.18 -8.99 -7.14
C LEU A 253 15.61 -9.91 -6.00
N ASP A 254 16.92 -10.10 -5.83
CA ASP A 254 17.46 -10.84 -4.69
C ASP A 254 16.97 -10.23 -3.37
N HIS A 255 17.09 -8.92 -3.19
CA HIS A 255 16.66 -8.26 -1.96
C HIS A 255 15.13 -8.28 -1.75
N ALA A 256 14.32 -8.24 -2.81
CA ALA A 256 12.86 -8.34 -2.69
C ALA A 256 12.40 -9.73 -2.24
N ALA A 257 13.16 -10.78 -2.59
CA ALA A 257 12.86 -12.17 -2.22
C ALA A 257 13.22 -12.51 -0.76
N TYR A 258 14.17 -11.79 -0.13
CA TYR A 258 14.61 -12.07 1.23
C TYR A 258 14.03 -11.07 2.25
N ARG A 259 13.14 -11.55 3.12
CA ARG A 259 12.79 -10.85 4.36
C ARG A 259 13.93 -11.00 5.37
N PHE A 260 14.58 -9.87 5.69
CA PHE A 260 15.30 -9.53 6.93
C PHE A 260 16.09 -10.69 7.60
N PRO A 261 17.39 -10.84 7.29
CA PRO A 261 18.37 -10.49 8.33
C PRO A 261 19.74 -9.91 7.90
N LEU A 262 19.99 -9.50 6.64
CA LEU A 262 21.35 -9.14 6.18
C LEU A 262 21.45 -7.77 5.46
N LEU A 263 20.81 -6.72 5.99
CA LEU A 263 20.82 -5.38 5.39
C LEU A 263 22.24 -4.83 5.14
N GLY A 264 23.18 -5.04 6.07
CA GLY A 264 24.57 -4.57 5.92
C GLY A 264 25.35 -5.26 4.79
N GLN A 265 25.14 -6.57 4.56
CA GLN A 265 25.78 -7.30 3.46
C GLN A 265 25.18 -6.92 2.10
N ALA A 266 23.87 -6.64 2.08
CA ALA A 266 23.20 -6.13 0.88
C ALA A 266 23.75 -4.75 0.47
N ALA A 267 23.90 -3.82 1.42
CA ALA A 267 24.48 -2.51 1.16
C ALA A 267 25.92 -2.60 0.61
N ALA A 268 26.79 -3.39 1.23
CA ALA A 268 28.19 -3.55 0.80
C ALA A 268 28.32 -4.09 -0.63
N THR A 269 27.40 -4.97 -1.04
CA THR A 269 27.36 -5.52 -2.41
C THR A 269 26.83 -4.49 -3.41
N LEU A 270 25.91 -3.61 -2.99
CA LEU A 270 25.28 -2.62 -3.85
C LEU A 270 26.16 -1.40 -4.14
N VAL A 271 27.03 -0.99 -3.22
CA VAL A 271 27.93 0.18 -3.40
C VAL A 271 28.69 0.14 -4.74
N PRO A 272 29.50 -0.88 -5.06
CA PRO A 272 30.27 -0.89 -6.31
C PRO A 272 29.38 -0.92 -7.56
N ILE A 273 28.19 -1.54 -7.47
CA ILE A 273 27.21 -1.54 -8.57
C ILE A 273 26.67 -0.13 -8.82
N VAL A 274 26.35 0.61 -7.75
CA VAL A 274 25.86 1.99 -7.84
C VAL A 274 26.97 2.94 -8.31
N GLU A 275 28.24 2.71 -7.94
CA GLU A 275 29.39 3.44 -8.49
C GLU A 275 29.53 3.28 -9.99
N ALA A 276 29.49 2.03 -10.47
CA ALA A 276 29.53 1.74 -11.89
C ALA A 276 28.31 2.32 -12.63
N LEU A 277 27.11 2.23 -12.03
CA LEU A 277 25.90 2.81 -12.61
C LEU A 277 25.98 4.34 -12.65
N TRP A 278 26.52 4.98 -11.61
CA TRP A 278 26.74 6.42 -11.58
C TRP A 278 27.64 6.89 -12.71
N ALA A 279 28.73 6.16 -12.98
CA ALA A 279 29.70 6.44 -14.04
C ALA A 279 29.20 6.11 -15.46
N SER A 280 28.05 5.45 -15.61
CA SER A 280 27.50 5.03 -16.90
C SER A 280 26.71 6.13 -17.62
N GLU A 281 26.23 5.85 -18.84
CA GLU A 281 25.40 6.74 -19.65
C GLU A 281 23.88 6.60 -19.38
N TYR A 282 23.46 5.77 -18.42
CA TYR A 282 22.04 5.61 -18.10
C TYR A 282 21.39 6.92 -17.60
N GLY A 283 20.09 7.09 -17.86
CA GLY A 283 19.35 8.30 -17.53
C GLY A 283 19.32 8.62 -16.03
N GLY A 284 19.23 9.91 -15.70
CA GLY A 284 19.28 10.41 -14.31
C GLY A 284 18.26 9.76 -13.39
N VAL A 285 17.05 9.46 -13.89
CA VAL A 285 16.00 8.80 -13.10
C VAL A 285 16.39 7.40 -12.62
N ARG A 286 17.07 6.59 -13.47
CA ARG A 286 17.53 5.25 -13.10
C ARG A 286 18.64 5.31 -12.05
N LYS A 287 19.55 6.28 -12.18
CA LYS A 287 20.60 6.55 -11.19
C LYS A 287 19.99 6.99 -9.85
N ALA A 288 18.99 7.88 -9.87
CA ALA A 288 18.33 8.37 -8.66
C ALA A 288 17.67 7.22 -7.87
N HIS A 289 16.94 6.31 -8.56
CA HIS A 289 16.39 5.11 -7.91
C HIS A 289 17.45 4.20 -7.31
N ALA A 290 18.57 3.99 -8.01
CA ALA A 290 19.64 3.13 -7.52
C ALA A 290 20.31 3.70 -6.26
N ILE A 291 20.59 5.00 -6.27
CA ILE A 291 21.17 5.70 -5.12
C ILE A 291 20.18 5.74 -3.96
N GLN A 292 18.89 6.03 -4.21
CA GLN A 292 17.87 6.04 -3.14
C GLN A 292 17.73 4.66 -2.47
N ASN A 293 17.78 3.58 -3.25
CA ASN A 293 17.74 2.23 -2.69
C ASN A 293 19.00 1.93 -1.85
N LEU A 294 20.19 2.34 -2.30
CA LEU A 294 21.43 2.22 -1.52
C LEU A 294 21.33 2.98 -0.21
N LEU A 295 20.91 4.25 -0.25
CA LEU A 295 20.73 5.07 0.95
C LEU A 295 19.76 4.40 1.93
N THR A 296 18.67 3.83 1.43
CA THR A 296 17.67 3.12 2.25
C THR A 296 18.27 1.89 2.94
N LEU A 297 19.15 1.13 2.27
CA LEU A 297 19.88 0.00 2.88
C LEU A 297 20.94 0.45 3.88
N GLN A 298 21.46 1.67 3.73
CA GLN A 298 22.42 2.29 4.64
C GLN A 298 21.76 3.06 5.78
N LEU A 299 20.42 3.09 5.86
CA LEU A 299 19.74 3.73 6.98
C LEU A 299 20.18 3.05 8.28
N PRO A 300 20.68 3.83 9.23
CA PRO A 300 21.05 3.29 10.52
C PRO A 300 19.79 2.76 11.21
N GLY A 301 19.85 1.51 11.68
CA GLY A 301 18.93 1.05 12.71
C GLY A 301 19.23 1.74 14.05
N ASP A 302 18.81 1.12 15.15
CA ASP A 302 18.93 1.71 16.49
C ASP A 302 20.37 1.92 17.03
N ARG A 303 21.45 1.57 16.30
CA ARG A 303 22.78 1.39 16.92
C ARG A 303 24.04 1.89 16.21
N ASP A 304 23.99 2.54 15.04
CA ASP A 304 25.20 3.13 14.44
C ASP A 304 24.89 4.41 13.67
N PRO A 305 25.81 5.39 13.52
CA PRO A 305 25.67 6.47 12.55
C PRO A 305 25.77 5.92 11.11
N PRO A 306 25.16 6.60 10.11
CA PRO A 306 25.28 6.16 8.73
C PRO A 306 26.75 6.22 8.26
N PRO A 307 27.17 5.36 7.32
CA PRO A 307 28.53 5.37 6.78
C PRO A 307 28.93 6.76 6.26
N PRO A 308 30.18 7.23 6.43
CA PRO A 308 30.62 8.55 5.99
C PRO A 308 30.33 8.87 4.52
N GLU A 309 30.41 7.86 3.64
CA GLU A 309 30.12 7.93 2.22
C GLU A 309 28.65 8.21 1.90
N SER A 310 27.72 8.00 2.84
CA SER A 310 26.28 8.24 2.65
C SER A 310 26.02 9.70 2.25
N ARG A 311 26.83 10.65 2.75
CA ARG A 311 26.71 12.07 2.36
C ARG A 311 27.08 12.32 0.90
N VAL A 312 28.06 11.57 0.37
CA VAL A 312 28.45 11.64 -1.03
C VAL A 312 27.32 11.10 -1.91
N TRP A 313 26.74 9.96 -1.52
CA TRP A 313 25.59 9.40 -2.20
C TRP A 313 24.36 10.29 -2.13
N ASP A 314 24.13 10.96 -1.01
CA ASP A 314 23.06 11.94 -0.87
C ASP A 314 23.20 13.11 -1.85
N ALA A 315 24.41 13.67 -1.98
CA ALA A 315 24.69 14.71 -2.97
C ALA A 315 24.46 14.21 -4.41
N ARG A 316 24.92 12.99 -4.73
CA ARG A 316 24.73 12.36 -6.05
C ARG A 316 23.26 12.05 -6.34
N TYR A 317 22.47 11.69 -5.33
CA TYR A 317 21.02 11.51 -5.46
C TYR A 317 20.37 12.80 -5.96
N TRP A 318 20.67 13.94 -5.32
CA TRP A 318 20.12 15.22 -5.73
C TRP A 318 20.59 15.65 -7.12
N GLU A 319 21.84 15.36 -7.48
CA GLU A 319 22.33 15.61 -8.84
C GLU A 319 21.58 14.75 -9.88
N ALA A 320 21.40 13.45 -9.60
CA ALA A 320 20.64 12.54 -10.47
C ALA A 320 19.18 12.98 -10.63
N LEU A 321 18.53 13.32 -9.51
CA LEU A 321 17.15 13.81 -9.50
C LEU A 321 17.03 15.13 -10.25
N GLY A 322 17.99 16.06 -10.10
CA GLY A 322 18.01 17.32 -10.83
C GLY A 322 18.19 17.14 -12.34
N ARG A 323 18.87 16.08 -12.80
CA ARG A 323 18.87 15.69 -14.22
C ARG A 323 17.50 15.17 -14.65
N ALA A 324 16.84 14.33 -13.85
CA ALA A 324 15.50 13.82 -14.14
C ALA A 324 14.44 14.94 -14.15
N CYS A 325 14.55 15.95 -13.29
CA CYS A 325 13.65 17.10 -13.25
C CYS A 325 13.59 17.87 -14.57
N ARG A 326 14.71 17.92 -15.31
CA ARG A 326 14.83 18.65 -16.58
C ARG A 326 14.29 17.88 -17.79
N ASP A 327 13.99 16.60 -17.64
CA ASP A 327 13.37 15.79 -18.69
C ASP A 327 11.85 15.93 -18.63
N PRO A 328 11.19 16.60 -19.59
CA PRO A 328 9.76 16.87 -19.53
C PRO A 328 8.89 15.62 -19.77
N ASP A 329 9.47 14.46 -20.10
CA ASP A 329 8.70 13.24 -20.34
C ASP A 329 7.79 12.90 -19.14
N PRO A 330 6.48 12.66 -19.36
CA PRO A 330 5.52 12.48 -18.29
C PRO A 330 5.80 11.25 -17.42
N TYR A 331 6.42 10.19 -17.95
CA TYR A 331 6.79 9.00 -17.18
C TYR A 331 8.05 9.25 -16.35
N THR A 332 9.05 9.97 -16.88
CA THR A 332 10.18 10.44 -16.07
C THR A 332 9.68 11.32 -14.92
N GLN A 333 8.74 12.23 -15.20
CA GLN A 333 8.17 13.10 -14.18
C GLN A 333 7.31 12.34 -13.16
N ALA A 334 6.63 11.26 -13.54
CA ALA A 334 5.94 10.38 -12.60
C ALA A 334 6.93 9.69 -11.64
N ASP A 335 8.08 9.21 -12.13
CA ASP A 335 9.15 8.66 -11.29
C ASP A 335 9.73 9.75 -10.35
N VAL A 336 9.82 11.02 -10.77
CA VAL A 336 10.22 12.14 -9.89
C VAL A 336 9.23 12.34 -8.74
N VAL A 337 7.91 12.27 -9.01
CA VAL A 337 6.87 12.32 -7.96
C VAL A 337 7.03 11.16 -6.98
N GLU A 338 7.29 9.94 -7.48
CA GLU A 338 7.50 8.77 -6.62
C GLU A 338 8.76 8.93 -5.76
N LEU A 339 9.88 9.35 -6.35
CA LEU A 339 11.14 9.57 -5.65
C LEU A 339 11.02 10.64 -4.55
N ALA A 340 10.24 11.69 -4.76
CA ALA A 340 9.93 12.67 -3.73
C ALA A 340 9.22 12.04 -2.51
N ARG A 341 8.22 11.16 -2.74
CA ARG A 341 7.54 10.41 -1.68
C ARG A 341 8.50 9.48 -0.94
N VAL A 342 9.28 8.69 -1.68
CA VAL A 342 10.26 7.75 -1.10
C VAL A 342 11.32 8.49 -0.28
N ARG A 343 11.75 9.67 -0.75
CA ARG A 343 12.71 10.51 -0.04
C ARG A 343 12.18 10.99 1.31
N GLU A 344 10.91 11.37 1.39
CA GLU A 344 10.29 11.70 2.67
C GLU A 344 10.23 10.51 3.62
N GLU A 345 9.87 9.32 3.13
CA GLU A 345 9.85 8.09 3.93
C GLU A 345 11.25 7.73 4.45
N TYR A 346 12.28 7.89 3.61
CA TYR A 346 13.67 7.72 3.98
C TYR A 346 14.10 8.65 5.12
N VAL A 347 13.79 9.95 5.01
CA VAL A 347 14.15 10.93 6.05
C VAL A 347 13.41 10.64 7.36
N MET A 348 12.12 10.28 7.28
CA MET A 348 11.32 9.90 8.45
C MET A 348 11.88 8.65 9.14
N ALA A 349 12.27 7.63 8.38
CA ALA A 349 12.87 6.41 8.91
C ALA A 349 14.22 6.68 9.60
N GLY A 350 14.96 7.70 9.16
CA GLY A 350 16.18 8.19 9.82
C GLY A 350 15.95 9.13 11.01
N GLY A 351 14.71 9.27 11.49
CA GLY A 351 14.35 10.13 12.64
C GLY A 351 14.14 11.62 12.31
N GLY A 352 14.13 11.99 11.02
CA GLY A 352 13.77 13.33 10.56
C GLY A 352 12.24 13.57 10.56
N THR A 353 11.83 14.75 10.10
CA THR A 353 10.40 15.09 9.95
C THR A 353 10.02 15.24 8.48
N ARG A 354 8.75 14.98 8.16
CA ARG A 354 8.24 15.02 6.79
C ARG A 354 8.32 16.43 6.23
N GLU A 355 8.06 17.43 7.04
CA GLU A 355 8.08 18.85 6.66
C GLU A 355 9.48 19.28 6.24
N LYS A 356 10.52 18.88 6.98
CA LYS A 356 11.91 19.17 6.61
C LYS A 356 12.29 18.47 5.31
N ALA A 357 11.92 17.19 5.18
CA ALA A 357 12.17 16.42 3.97
C ALA A 357 11.48 17.04 2.73
N HIS A 358 10.23 17.46 2.88
CA HIS A 358 9.48 18.10 1.81
C HIS A 358 10.04 19.49 1.47
N ALA A 359 10.38 20.31 2.48
CA ALA A 359 10.96 21.63 2.24
C ALA A 359 12.26 21.55 1.42
N GLU A 360 13.15 20.62 1.76
CA GLU A 360 14.35 20.36 0.96
C GLU A 360 13.97 19.88 -0.44
N THR A 361 13.11 18.86 -0.55
CA THR A 361 12.70 18.29 -1.84
C THR A 361 12.10 19.35 -2.76
N ALA A 362 11.13 20.14 -2.27
CA ALA A 362 10.49 21.20 -3.02
C ALA A 362 11.49 22.27 -3.49
N ALA A 363 12.43 22.67 -2.63
CA ALA A 363 13.49 23.61 -3.01
C ALA A 363 14.38 23.04 -4.13
N ARG A 364 14.81 21.78 -4.01
CA ARG A 364 15.65 21.12 -5.03
C ARG A 364 14.92 20.92 -6.35
N LEU A 365 13.63 20.57 -6.32
CA LEU A 365 12.81 20.45 -7.54
C LEU A 365 12.63 21.81 -8.23
N ALA A 366 12.42 22.88 -7.45
CA ALA A 366 12.31 24.23 -8.00
C ALA A 366 13.63 24.71 -8.61
N GLU A 367 14.75 24.54 -7.90
CA GLU A 367 16.10 24.89 -8.37
C GLU A 367 16.49 24.13 -9.65
N ALA A 368 16.15 22.83 -9.71
CA ALA A 368 16.43 22.01 -10.88
C ALA A 368 15.50 22.28 -12.08
N GLY A 369 14.49 23.15 -11.93
CA GLY A 369 13.56 23.48 -13.01
C GLY A 369 12.53 22.40 -13.31
N ALA A 370 12.12 21.61 -12.30
CA ALA A 370 11.04 20.64 -12.49
C ALA A 370 9.75 21.32 -12.98
N PRO A 371 9.00 20.71 -13.93
CA PRO A 371 7.73 21.23 -14.42
C PRO A 371 6.76 21.61 -13.30
N ALA A 372 5.97 22.67 -13.51
CA ALA A 372 5.01 23.18 -12.53
C ALA A 372 4.02 22.09 -12.08
N TYR A 373 3.48 21.32 -13.02
CA TYR A 373 2.63 20.14 -12.73
C TYR A 373 3.28 19.20 -11.71
N THR A 374 4.52 18.78 -11.95
CA THR A 374 5.25 17.85 -11.08
C THR A 374 5.39 18.43 -9.67
N ARG A 375 5.80 19.70 -9.56
CA ARG A 375 5.97 20.36 -8.25
C ARG A 375 4.64 20.43 -7.48
N LEU A 376 3.55 20.80 -8.16
CA LEU A 376 2.22 20.89 -7.55
C LEU A 376 1.72 19.52 -7.07
N VAL A 377 1.91 18.46 -7.85
CA VAL A 377 1.55 17.09 -7.45
C VAL A 377 2.39 16.62 -6.26
N VAL A 378 3.69 16.91 -6.25
CA VAL A 378 4.58 16.60 -5.10
C VAL A 378 4.10 17.32 -3.84
N THR A 379 3.78 18.62 -3.94
CA THR A 379 3.25 19.42 -2.83
C THR A 379 1.89 18.91 -2.34
N GLY A 380 0.94 18.66 -3.23
CA GLY A 380 -0.37 18.12 -2.85
C GLY A 380 -0.26 16.75 -2.17
N SER A 381 0.55 15.84 -2.73
CA SER A 381 0.78 14.51 -2.16
C SER A 381 1.47 14.55 -0.80
N PHE A 382 2.38 15.51 -0.57
CA PHE A 382 2.96 15.79 0.73
C PHE A 382 1.90 16.29 1.72
N LEU A 383 1.13 17.30 1.34
CA LEU A 383 0.13 17.92 2.20
C LEU A 383 -0.93 16.91 2.64
N ILE A 384 -1.38 16.01 1.76
CA ILE A 384 -2.28 14.91 2.11
C ILE A 384 -1.67 14.03 3.21
N ARG A 385 -0.45 13.51 3.01
CA ARG A 385 0.21 12.63 4.00
C ARG A 385 0.46 13.36 5.32
N HIS A 386 0.88 14.61 5.23
CA HIS A 386 1.12 15.47 6.37
C HIS A 386 -0.17 15.82 7.14
N ALA A 387 -1.31 15.91 6.45
CA ALA A 387 -2.62 16.07 7.06
C ALA A 387 -3.01 14.82 7.85
N TRP A 388 -2.80 13.62 7.29
CA TRP A 388 -3.04 12.35 7.98
C TRP A 388 -2.11 12.11 9.17
N ASP A 389 -0.84 12.52 9.08
CA ASP A 389 0.10 12.47 10.20
C ASP A 389 -0.39 13.32 11.39
N ALA A 390 -0.96 14.50 11.13
CA ALA A 390 -1.54 15.35 12.19
C ALA A 390 -2.83 14.79 12.80
N ARG A 391 -3.71 14.19 12.00
CA ARG A 391 -4.92 13.52 12.50
C ARG A 391 -4.55 12.33 13.39
N GLY A 392 -3.49 11.61 13.02
CA GLY A 392 -3.10 10.35 13.64
C GLY A 392 -3.91 9.16 13.10
N ARG A 393 -3.65 7.98 13.68
CA ARG A 393 -4.25 6.69 13.24
C ARG A 393 -5.43 6.23 14.10
N GLY A 394 -5.85 7.06 15.06
CA GLY A 394 -6.97 6.74 15.95
C GLY A 394 -8.32 6.76 15.23
N LEU A 395 -9.34 6.19 15.88
CA LEU A 395 -10.74 6.33 15.45
C LEU A 395 -11.15 7.81 15.49
N ALA A 396 -12.19 8.18 14.73
CA ALA A 396 -12.60 9.58 14.56
C ALA A 396 -12.86 10.31 15.89
N ASP A 397 -13.46 9.64 16.86
CA ASP A 397 -13.75 10.11 18.22
C ASP A 397 -12.50 10.28 19.11
N THR A 398 -11.36 9.73 18.70
CA THR A 398 -10.08 9.82 19.43
C THR A 398 -9.14 10.90 18.88
N VAL A 399 -9.52 11.60 17.82
CA VAL A 399 -8.72 12.65 17.18
C VAL A 399 -8.87 13.96 17.95
N THR A 400 -7.76 14.64 18.23
CA THR A 400 -7.79 15.94 18.94
C THR A 400 -8.39 17.06 18.07
N PRO A 401 -8.99 18.11 18.66
CA PRO A 401 -9.45 19.27 17.90
C PRO A 401 -8.36 19.90 17.03
N GLU A 402 -7.13 19.91 17.53
CA GLU A 402 -5.96 20.38 16.77
C GLU A 402 -5.64 19.48 15.58
N GLY A 403 -5.70 18.17 15.76
CA GLY A 403 -5.53 17.19 14.67
C GLY A 403 -6.55 17.41 13.56
N HIS A 404 -7.83 17.63 13.90
CA HIS A 404 -8.88 17.97 12.94
C HIS A 404 -8.63 19.30 12.23
N ARG A 405 -8.19 20.33 12.95
CA ARG A 405 -7.88 21.65 12.37
C ARG A 405 -6.74 21.55 11.36
N LEU A 406 -5.65 20.87 11.72
CA LEU A 406 -4.48 20.69 10.86
C LEU A 406 -4.80 19.82 9.65
N LEU A 407 -5.58 18.76 9.82
CA LEU A 407 -6.07 17.93 8.72
C LEU A 407 -6.81 18.80 7.69
N ARG A 408 -7.84 19.54 8.12
CA ARG A 408 -8.65 20.37 7.22
C ARG A 408 -7.83 21.43 6.49
N ARG A 409 -7.00 22.17 7.23
CA ARG A 409 -6.14 23.21 6.64
C ARG A 409 -5.22 22.63 5.55
N ARG A 410 -4.49 21.56 5.87
CA ARG A 410 -3.51 20.97 4.95
C ARG A 410 -4.19 20.32 3.74
N MET A 411 -5.36 19.72 3.94
CA MET A 411 -6.14 19.16 2.83
C MET A 411 -6.67 20.26 1.90
N ALA A 412 -7.10 21.42 2.41
CA ALA A 412 -7.50 22.55 1.57
C ALA A 412 -6.32 23.13 0.78
N GLU A 413 -5.12 23.20 1.38
CA GLU A 413 -3.90 23.58 0.65
C GLU A 413 -3.56 22.53 -0.43
N ALA A 414 -3.76 21.23 -0.15
CA ALA A 414 -3.57 20.16 -1.13
C ALA A 414 -4.58 20.26 -2.28
N GLU A 415 -5.85 20.55 -1.97
CA GLU A 415 -6.93 20.76 -2.94
C GLU A 415 -6.54 21.85 -3.95
N ALA A 416 -6.11 23.01 -3.47
CA ALA A 416 -5.70 24.11 -4.34
C ALA A 416 -4.55 23.70 -5.28
N ALA A 417 -3.51 23.07 -4.74
CA ALA A 417 -2.35 22.65 -5.54
C ALA A 417 -2.72 21.57 -6.59
N LEU A 418 -3.56 20.60 -6.22
CA LEU A 418 -3.95 19.51 -7.10
C LEU A 418 -4.97 19.94 -8.16
N ALA A 419 -5.84 20.89 -7.83
CA ALA A 419 -6.73 21.52 -8.80
C ALA A 419 -5.92 22.28 -9.86
N GLU A 420 -4.96 23.10 -9.43
CA GLU A 420 -4.06 23.81 -10.35
C GLU A 420 -3.24 22.83 -11.21
N ALA A 421 -2.72 21.74 -10.62
CA ALA A 421 -2.02 20.71 -11.38
C ALA A 421 -2.92 20.08 -12.45
N HIS A 422 -4.18 19.77 -12.11
CA HIS A 422 -5.13 19.21 -13.06
C HIS A 422 -5.45 20.18 -14.20
N ASP A 423 -5.59 21.48 -13.91
CA ASP A 423 -5.84 22.50 -14.93
C ASP A 423 -4.66 22.66 -15.90
N LEU A 424 -3.43 22.47 -15.42
CA LEU A 424 -2.22 22.50 -16.27
C LEU A 424 -2.14 21.31 -17.24
N ASP A 425 -2.52 20.12 -16.79
CA ASP A 425 -2.50 18.90 -17.62
C ASP A 425 -3.58 17.91 -17.16
N PRO A 426 -4.81 18.03 -17.70
CA PRO A 426 -5.94 17.20 -17.28
C PRO A 426 -5.83 15.74 -17.76
N ASP A 427 -4.93 15.48 -18.71
CA ASP A 427 -4.70 14.18 -19.32
C ASP A 427 -3.77 13.29 -18.47
N ARG A 428 -3.16 13.88 -17.43
CA ARG A 428 -2.33 13.20 -16.44
C ARG A 428 -3.14 12.80 -15.20
N PRO A 429 -3.06 11.52 -14.77
CA PRO A 429 -3.95 11.01 -13.73
C PRO A 429 -3.56 11.38 -12.30
N GLU A 430 -2.31 11.77 -12.04
CA GLU A 430 -1.78 11.87 -10.67
C GLU A 430 -2.54 12.90 -9.83
N ALA A 431 -2.79 14.09 -10.37
CA ALA A 431 -3.52 15.15 -9.65
C ALA A 431 -4.95 14.70 -9.27
N ALA A 432 -5.72 14.23 -10.25
CA ALA A 432 -7.09 13.74 -10.03
C ALA A 432 -7.14 12.54 -9.08
N THR A 433 -6.14 11.65 -9.14
CA THR A 433 -6.03 10.50 -8.23
C THR A 433 -5.80 10.95 -6.79
N GLN A 434 -4.89 11.90 -6.56
CA GLN A 434 -4.61 12.41 -5.22
C GLN A 434 -5.78 13.22 -4.65
N MET A 435 -6.55 13.90 -5.51
CA MET A 435 -7.74 14.62 -5.08
C MET A 435 -8.80 13.73 -4.44
N LEU A 436 -8.83 12.43 -4.75
CA LEU A 436 -9.71 11.48 -4.06
C LEU A 436 -9.38 11.38 -2.56
N TRP A 437 -8.11 11.46 -2.17
CA TRP A 437 -7.72 11.49 -0.76
C TRP A 437 -8.09 12.82 -0.08
N VAL A 438 -8.11 13.92 -0.84
CA VAL A 438 -8.67 15.20 -0.36
C VAL A 438 -10.16 15.06 -0.11
N CYS A 439 -10.91 14.42 -1.02
CA CYS A 439 -12.33 14.12 -0.83
C CYS A 439 -12.59 13.29 0.44
N VAL A 440 -11.76 12.28 0.70
CA VAL A 440 -11.82 11.51 1.95
C VAL A 440 -11.49 12.38 3.16
N GLY A 441 -10.46 13.23 3.08
CA GLY A 441 -9.98 14.03 4.20
C GLY A 441 -10.90 15.18 4.60
N LEU A 442 -11.53 15.84 3.62
CA LEU A 442 -12.45 16.96 3.82
C LEU A 442 -13.92 16.56 3.91
N GLY A 443 -14.24 15.30 3.59
CA GLY A 443 -15.62 14.84 3.51
C GLY A 443 -16.41 15.53 2.41
N HIS A 444 -15.78 15.75 1.24
CA HIS A 444 -16.50 16.26 0.09
C HIS A 444 -17.67 15.34 -0.26
N PRO A 445 -18.80 15.89 -0.76
CA PRO A 445 -19.95 15.08 -1.14
C PRO A 445 -19.59 14.09 -2.24
N ARG A 446 -20.32 12.97 -2.31
CA ARG A 446 -20.07 11.88 -3.27
C ARG A 446 -19.97 12.38 -4.71
N GLU A 447 -20.79 13.36 -5.09
CA GLU A 447 -20.77 13.95 -6.43
C GLU A 447 -19.40 14.56 -6.80
N GLU A 448 -18.74 15.24 -5.88
CA GLU A 448 -17.39 15.79 -6.09
C GLU A 448 -16.36 14.67 -6.20
N MET A 449 -16.43 13.68 -5.30
CA MET A 449 -15.55 12.50 -5.36
C MET A 449 -15.70 11.76 -6.70
N GLU A 450 -16.93 11.55 -7.17
CA GLU A 450 -17.22 10.90 -8.46
C GLU A 450 -16.69 11.70 -9.66
N ARG A 451 -16.76 13.05 -9.61
CA ARG A 451 -16.14 13.91 -10.64
C ARG A 451 -14.64 13.66 -10.75
N TRP A 452 -13.93 13.69 -9.63
CA TRP A 452 -12.48 13.46 -9.61
C TRP A 452 -12.11 12.02 -9.97
N PHE A 453 -12.91 11.05 -9.54
CA PHE A 453 -12.74 9.65 -9.91
C PHE A 453 -12.89 9.47 -11.43
N GLY A 454 -13.93 10.05 -12.01
CA GLY A 454 -14.14 10.05 -13.46
C GLY A 454 -13.00 10.69 -14.24
N ARG A 455 -12.44 11.82 -13.74
CA ARG A 455 -11.25 12.45 -14.33
C ARG A 455 -10.04 11.51 -14.30
N ALA A 456 -9.77 10.89 -13.15
CA ALA A 456 -8.65 9.98 -12.97
C ALA A 456 -8.74 8.74 -13.88
N MET A 457 -9.93 8.13 -14.01
CA MET A 457 -10.16 6.95 -14.85
C MET A 457 -10.19 7.25 -16.35
N ARG A 458 -10.66 8.43 -16.76
CA ARG A 458 -10.58 8.85 -18.18
C ARG A 458 -9.14 9.13 -18.61
N ALA A 459 -8.34 9.76 -17.74
CA ALA A 459 -6.92 9.98 -17.99
C ALA A 459 -6.15 8.65 -18.09
N GLU A 460 -6.47 7.71 -17.19
CA GLU A 460 -5.83 6.40 -17.06
C GLU A 460 -6.86 5.30 -16.71
N PRO A 461 -7.34 4.53 -17.70
CA PRO A 461 -8.30 3.45 -17.46
C PRO A 461 -7.78 2.31 -16.57
N ASP A 462 -6.47 2.17 -16.40
CA ASP A 462 -5.83 1.17 -15.54
C ASP A 462 -5.50 1.73 -14.13
N ASN A 463 -6.15 2.80 -13.70
CA ASN A 463 -5.84 3.50 -12.45
C ASN A 463 -6.40 2.79 -11.21
N THR A 464 -5.72 1.71 -10.81
CA THR A 464 -6.04 1.00 -9.57
C THR A 464 -5.91 1.86 -8.31
N PRO A 465 -4.95 2.79 -8.15
CA PRO A 465 -4.94 3.71 -7.02
C PRO A 465 -6.26 4.48 -6.89
N ALA A 466 -6.81 5.04 -7.98
CA ALA A 466 -8.09 5.75 -7.91
C ALA A 466 -9.24 4.84 -7.45
N CYS A 467 -9.30 3.60 -7.93
CA CYS A 467 -10.29 2.62 -7.50
C CYS A 467 -10.12 2.28 -6.01
N THR A 468 -8.88 2.12 -5.53
CA THR A 468 -8.58 1.85 -4.11
C THR A 468 -9.01 3.00 -3.19
N VAL A 469 -8.90 4.25 -3.63
CA VAL A 469 -9.35 5.40 -2.81
C VAL A 469 -10.88 5.52 -2.84
N LYS A 470 -11.52 5.34 -4.00
CA LYS A 470 -12.98 5.36 -4.10
C LYS A 470 -13.63 4.27 -3.25
N ILE A 471 -13.11 3.04 -3.30
CA ILE A 471 -13.65 1.94 -2.48
C ILE A 471 -13.48 2.22 -0.96
N GLU A 472 -12.41 2.92 -0.57
CA GLU A 472 -12.21 3.36 0.81
C GLU A 472 -13.18 4.49 1.19
N TYR A 473 -13.42 5.48 0.32
CA TYR A 473 -14.40 6.54 0.52
C TYR A 473 -15.81 5.98 0.77
N LEU A 474 -16.20 4.95 -0.01
CA LEU A 474 -17.50 4.29 0.07
C LEU A 474 -17.61 3.26 1.21
N HIS A 475 -16.52 2.97 1.92
CA HIS A 475 -16.57 2.02 3.03
C HIS A 475 -17.43 2.59 4.18
N PRO A 476 -18.22 1.76 4.90
CA PRO A 476 -19.12 2.22 5.99
C PRO A 476 -18.48 3.03 7.11
N LYS A 477 -17.17 2.88 7.29
CA LYS A 477 -16.41 3.66 8.28
C LYS A 477 -16.18 5.12 7.87
N TRP A 478 -16.51 5.47 6.62
CA TRP A 478 -16.37 6.79 6.03
C TRP A 478 -17.74 7.31 5.58
N TYR A 479 -18.02 7.39 4.28
CA TYR A 479 -19.16 8.14 3.74
C TYR A 479 -20.18 7.27 2.99
N GLY A 480 -19.93 5.96 2.89
CA GLY A 480 -20.83 5.05 2.19
C GLY A 480 -21.50 4.03 3.10
N THR A 481 -22.21 3.10 2.47
CA THR A 481 -22.86 1.95 3.09
C THR A 481 -22.22 0.65 2.61
N ASP A 482 -22.58 -0.49 3.23
CA ASP A 482 -22.16 -1.81 2.73
C ASP A 482 -22.59 -2.02 1.26
N ASP A 483 -23.76 -1.49 0.90
CA ASP A 483 -24.34 -1.56 -0.44
C ASP A 483 -23.55 -0.72 -1.44
N ASP A 484 -23.16 0.51 -1.07
CA ASP A 484 -22.31 1.37 -1.89
C ASP A 484 -20.95 0.74 -2.15
N TYR A 485 -20.32 0.26 -1.06
CA TYR A 485 -19.03 -0.41 -1.08
C TYR A 485 -19.05 -1.65 -1.99
N LEU A 486 -20.02 -2.55 -1.79
CA LEU A 486 -20.12 -3.79 -2.58
C LEU A 486 -20.56 -3.53 -4.02
N GLY A 487 -21.42 -2.55 -4.26
CA GLY A 487 -21.82 -2.13 -5.60
C GLY A 487 -20.63 -1.65 -6.42
N PHE A 488 -19.80 -0.75 -5.87
CA PHE A 488 -18.59 -0.29 -6.54
C PHE A 488 -17.51 -1.37 -6.66
N ALA A 489 -17.32 -2.19 -5.62
CA ALA A 489 -16.46 -3.36 -5.66
C ALA A 489 -16.84 -4.29 -6.83
N TRP A 490 -18.14 -4.51 -7.04
CA TRP A 490 -18.63 -5.31 -8.15
C TRP A 490 -18.41 -4.63 -9.51
N GLN A 491 -18.57 -3.31 -9.62
CA GLN A 491 -18.18 -2.58 -10.84
C GLN A 491 -16.72 -2.84 -11.22
N CYS A 492 -15.80 -2.83 -10.24
CA CYS A 492 -14.38 -3.15 -10.47
C CYS A 492 -14.19 -4.54 -11.10
N VAL A 493 -14.91 -5.55 -10.60
CA VAL A 493 -14.86 -6.92 -11.14
C VAL A 493 -15.48 -6.99 -12.55
N ARG A 494 -16.61 -6.31 -12.75
CA ARG A 494 -17.34 -6.27 -14.03
C ARG A 494 -16.57 -5.61 -15.17
N THR A 495 -15.61 -4.72 -14.86
CA THR A 495 -14.70 -4.17 -15.88
C THR A 495 -13.93 -5.25 -16.64
N ARG A 496 -13.66 -6.41 -16.02
CA ARG A 496 -12.75 -7.44 -16.53
C ARG A 496 -11.37 -6.90 -16.94
N ASN A 497 -10.98 -5.72 -16.43
CA ASN A 497 -9.71 -5.11 -16.76
C ASN A 497 -8.59 -5.75 -15.93
N VAL A 498 -8.21 -6.94 -16.38
CA VAL A 498 -7.15 -7.78 -15.81
C VAL A 498 -5.76 -7.16 -16.02
N HIS A 499 -5.57 -6.39 -17.09
CA HIS A 499 -4.32 -5.67 -17.35
C HIS A 499 -4.06 -4.60 -16.29
N GLY A 500 -5.05 -3.76 -16.00
CA GLY A 500 -4.98 -2.79 -14.90
C GLY A 500 -5.09 -3.43 -13.52
N ARG A 501 -5.48 -4.71 -13.43
CA ARG A 501 -5.80 -5.44 -12.19
C ARG A 501 -6.96 -4.85 -11.39
N LEU A 502 -7.93 -4.18 -12.02
CA LEU A 502 -9.10 -3.66 -11.31
C LEU A 502 -9.87 -4.71 -10.49
N PRO A 503 -10.05 -5.97 -10.96
CA PRO A 503 -10.73 -6.99 -10.16
C PRO A 503 -10.04 -7.31 -8.82
N VAL A 504 -8.75 -7.01 -8.65
CA VAL A 504 -8.05 -7.28 -7.38
C VAL A 504 -8.34 -6.23 -6.31
N VAL A 505 -8.77 -5.03 -6.69
CA VAL A 505 -9.04 -3.91 -5.78
C VAL A 505 -9.97 -4.33 -4.63
N PRO A 506 -11.15 -4.92 -4.88
CA PRO A 506 -12.02 -5.35 -3.79
C PRO A 506 -11.41 -6.46 -2.93
N VAL A 507 -10.68 -7.41 -3.52
CA VAL A 507 -10.01 -8.49 -2.76
C VAL A 507 -8.97 -7.92 -1.81
N ALA A 508 -8.11 -7.03 -2.32
CA ALA A 508 -7.08 -6.36 -1.53
C ALA A 508 -7.70 -5.48 -0.43
N HIS A 509 -8.83 -4.83 -0.71
CA HIS A 509 -9.52 -4.00 0.27
C HIS A 509 -10.14 -4.83 1.39
N VAL A 510 -10.87 -5.91 1.09
CA VAL A 510 -11.37 -6.85 2.12
C VAL A 510 -10.21 -7.35 2.99
N MET A 511 -9.07 -7.70 2.38
CA MET A 511 -7.88 -8.15 3.11
C MET A 511 -7.25 -7.08 3.99
N ALA A 512 -7.29 -5.81 3.59
CA ALA A 512 -6.75 -4.71 4.38
C ALA A 512 -7.57 -4.44 5.66
N HIS A 513 -8.87 -4.71 5.64
CA HIS A 513 -9.77 -4.55 6.79
C HIS A 513 -9.97 -5.85 7.60
N HIS A 514 -9.72 -7.00 6.98
CA HIS A 514 -9.77 -8.32 7.62
C HIS A 514 -8.46 -9.10 7.38
N THR A 515 -7.38 -8.63 8.00
CA THR A 515 -6.02 -9.16 7.79
C THR A 515 -5.94 -10.67 7.93
N LEU A 516 -5.49 -11.32 6.85
CA LEU A 516 -5.33 -12.77 6.79
C LEU A 516 -3.93 -13.18 7.29
N PRO A 517 -3.80 -13.74 8.51
CA PRO A 517 -2.51 -14.12 9.09
C PRO A 517 -1.87 -15.29 8.32
N ARG A 518 -0.59 -15.55 8.62
CA ARG A 518 0.24 -16.55 7.93
C ARG A 518 1.09 -17.35 8.95
N PRO A 519 0.66 -18.54 9.40
CA PRO A 519 -0.63 -19.22 9.17
C PRO A 519 -1.75 -18.79 10.14
N ILE A 520 -2.98 -19.31 9.95
CA ILE A 520 -4.09 -19.18 10.92
C ILE A 520 -3.95 -20.32 11.93
N VAL A 521 -3.72 -20.03 13.21
CA VAL A 521 -3.48 -21.08 14.21
C VAL A 521 -4.50 -21.08 15.35
N PHE A 522 -5.32 -20.03 15.44
CA PHE A 522 -6.31 -19.87 16.50
C PHE A 522 -7.74 -20.06 15.96
N PRO A 523 -8.55 -20.98 16.53
CA PRO A 523 -9.94 -21.16 16.12
C PRO A 523 -10.81 -19.91 16.25
N THR A 524 -10.55 -19.05 17.25
CA THR A 524 -11.24 -17.77 17.42
C THR A 524 -10.99 -16.84 16.25
N GLN A 525 -9.74 -16.73 15.79
CA GLN A 525 -9.37 -15.95 14.63
C GLN A 525 -10.02 -16.49 13.34
N LEU A 526 -10.13 -17.82 13.19
CA LEU A 526 -10.86 -18.42 12.08
C LEU A 526 -12.35 -18.05 12.13
N ALA A 527 -12.98 -18.04 13.30
CA ALA A 527 -14.39 -17.69 13.42
C ALA A 527 -14.67 -16.25 12.94
N ASP A 528 -13.85 -15.29 13.37
CA ASP A 528 -13.96 -13.88 12.96
C ASP A 528 -13.73 -13.70 11.45
N LEU A 529 -12.68 -14.33 10.91
CA LEU A 529 -12.40 -14.28 9.48
C LEU A 529 -13.50 -14.97 8.68
N ARG A 530 -14.04 -16.10 9.14
CA ARG A 530 -15.15 -16.79 8.47
C ARG A 530 -16.43 -15.95 8.46
N ALA A 531 -16.68 -15.20 9.53
CA ALA A 531 -17.79 -14.25 9.58
C ALA A 531 -17.65 -13.11 8.57
N ALA A 532 -16.43 -12.72 8.19
CA ALA A 532 -16.17 -11.72 7.16
C ALA A 532 -16.18 -12.31 5.74
N TYR A 533 -15.30 -13.30 5.48
CA TYR A 533 -15.07 -13.87 4.14
C TYR A 533 -16.13 -14.88 3.69
N GLY A 534 -16.89 -15.46 4.63
CA GLY A 534 -17.96 -16.42 4.35
C GLY A 534 -19.32 -15.78 4.05
N ARG A 535 -19.45 -14.45 4.18
CA ARG A 535 -20.68 -13.74 3.79
C ARG A 535 -20.97 -14.00 2.31
N PRO A 536 -22.20 -14.37 1.90
CA PRO A 536 -22.47 -14.75 0.51
C PRO A 536 -22.02 -13.70 -0.52
N ASN A 537 -22.32 -12.43 -0.29
CA ASN A 537 -21.92 -11.33 -1.17
C ASN A 537 -20.40 -11.11 -1.23
N VAL A 538 -19.68 -11.20 -0.11
CA VAL A 538 -18.21 -11.10 -0.07
C VAL A 538 -17.55 -12.30 -0.74
N TRP A 539 -18.07 -13.50 -0.50
CA TRP A 539 -17.56 -14.73 -1.11
C TRP A 539 -17.75 -14.72 -2.62
N VAL A 540 -18.96 -14.45 -3.12
CA VAL A 540 -19.26 -14.40 -4.56
C VAL A 540 -18.42 -13.33 -5.25
N LEU A 541 -18.31 -12.14 -4.66
CA LEU A 541 -17.44 -11.05 -5.15
C LEU A 541 -15.98 -11.51 -5.28
N THR A 542 -15.40 -12.02 -4.19
CA THR A 542 -13.99 -12.41 -4.11
C THR A 542 -13.68 -13.59 -5.03
N ARG A 543 -14.55 -14.60 -5.02
CA ARG A 543 -14.46 -15.78 -5.90
C ARG A 543 -14.48 -15.36 -7.36
N THR A 544 -15.42 -14.51 -7.76
CA THR A 544 -15.55 -14.05 -9.15
C THR A 544 -14.33 -13.23 -9.57
N ALA A 545 -13.89 -12.29 -8.73
CA ALA A 545 -12.69 -11.49 -8.96
C ALA A 545 -11.44 -12.36 -9.22
N LEU A 546 -11.18 -13.31 -8.32
CA LEU A 546 -10.02 -14.19 -8.43
C LEU A 546 -10.15 -15.17 -9.60
N THR A 547 -11.36 -15.63 -9.93
CA THR A 547 -11.60 -16.47 -11.11
C THR A 547 -11.34 -15.71 -12.41
N VAL A 548 -11.78 -14.45 -12.51
CA VAL A 548 -11.49 -13.58 -13.67
C VAL A 548 -9.97 -13.41 -13.84
N LEU A 549 -9.25 -13.15 -12.75
CA LEU A 549 -7.79 -12.96 -12.78
C LEU A 549 -7.04 -14.25 -13.16
N THR A 550 -7.32 -15.37 -12.48
CA THR A 550 -6.57 -16.64 -12.69
C THR A 550 -6.86 -17.31 -14.02
N ARG A 551 -8.01 -17.03 -14.65
CA ARG A 551 -8.33 -17.48 -16.00
C ARG A 551 -7.68 -16.63 -17.09
N ALA A 552 -7.56 -15.32 -16.86
CA ALA A 552 -6.98 -14.42 -17.85
C ALA A 552 -5.46 -14.61 -17.99
N ASP A 553 -4.78 -14.94 -16.91
CA ASP A 553 -3.34 -15.20 -16.92
C ASP A 553 -2.98 -16.34 -15.94
N PRO A 554 -2.79 -17.57 -16.45
CA PRO A 554 -2.39 -18.72 -15.65
C PRO A 554 -1.05 -18.53 -14.90
N GLU A 555 -0.19 -17.61 -15.35
CA GLU A 555 1.09 -17.30 -14.69
C GLU A 555 0.90 -16.52 -13.38
N LEU A 556 -0.30 -15.97 -13.13
CA LEU A 556 -0.65 -15.34 -11.84
C LEU A 556 -0.94 -16.38 -10.75
N SER A 557 -0.08 -17.37 -10.61
CA SER A 557 -0.24 -18.51 -9.71
C SER A 557 -0.28 -18.11 -8.22
N LYS A 558 0.29 -16.96 -7.81
CA LYS A 558 0.08 -16.45 -6.44
C LYS A 558 -1.39 -16.08 -6.17
N PHE A 559 -2.17 -15.70 -7.19
CA PHE A 559 -3.62 -15.54 -7.01
C PHE A 559 -4.32 -16.86 -6.74
N ARG A 560 -3.84 -17.99 -7.29
CA ARG A 560 -4.39 -19.32 -6.95
C ARG A 560 -4.13 -19.67 -5.50
N GLY A 561 -2.92 -19.41 -4.99
CA GLY A 561 -2.62 -19.61 -3.58
C GLY A 561 -3.41 -18.67 -2.66
N LEU A 562 -3.56 -17.39 -3.01
CA LEU A 562 -4.45 -16.48 -2.29
C LEU A 562 -5.90 -16.99 -2.28
N PHE A 563 -6.41 -17.40 -3.44
CA PHE A 563 -7.76 -17.92 -3.60
C PHE A 563 -7.99 -19.16 -2.74
N ALA A 564 -7.04 -20.10 -2.75
CA ALA A 564 -7.08 -21.26 -1.87
C ALA A 564 -7.15 -20.90 -0.39
N ARG A 565 -6.33 -19.95 0.06
CA ARG A 565 -6.31 -19.51 1.48
C ARG A 565 -7.64 -18.89 1.89
N LEU A 566 -8.18 -18.00 1.05
CA LEU A 566 -9.49 -17.37 1.30
C LEU A 566 -10.63 -18.41 1.28
N ALA A 567 -10.55 -19.39 0.38
CA ALA A 567 -11.52 -20.49 0.31
C ALA A 567 -11.49 -21.37 1.58
N CYS A 568 -10.31 -21.70 2.12
CA CYS A 568 -10.22 -22.42 3.42
C CYS A 568 -10.90 -21.64 4.56
N VAL A 569 -10.65 -20.33 4.65
CA VAL A 569 -11.26 -19.47 5.66
C VAL A 569 -12.78 -19.42 5.51
N ALA A 570 -13.27 -19.21 4.28
CA ALA A 570 -14.69 -19.19 3.96
C ALA A 570 -15.38 -20.57 4.10
N GLY A 571 -14.62 -21.65 4.36
CA GLY A 571 -15.15 -23.01 4.47
C GLY A 571 -15.53 -23.65 3.12
N ARG A 572 -14.94 -23.16 2.03
CA ARG A 572 -15.18 -23.58 0.64
C ARG A 572 -14.06 -24.50 0.16
N TYR A 573 -13.99 -25.67 0.79
CA TYR A 573 -12.83 -26.56 0.71
C TYR A 573 -12.67 -27.25 -0.66
N ASP A 574 -13.76 -27.43 -1.40
CA ASP A 574 -13.76 -27.89 -2.79
C ASP A 574 -13.00 -26.91 -3.71
N VAL A 575 -13.28 -25.61 -3.58
CA VAL A 575 -12.57 -24.54 -4.27
C VAL A 575 -11.11 -24.51 -3.83
N ALA A 576 -10.85 -24.60 -2.52
CA ALA A 576 -9.49 -24.61 -2.00
C ALA A 576 -8.65 -25.76 -2.59
N ARG A 577 -9.19 -26.98 -2.62
CA ARG A 577 -8.50 -28.14 -3.22
C ARG A 577 -8.22 -27.95 -4.70
N ARG A 578 -9.20 -27.43 -5.46
CA ARG A 578 -9.04 -27.17 -6.90
C ARG A 578 -7.90 -26.18 -7.16
N GLU A 579 -7.88 -25.06 -6.44
CA GLU A 579 -6.84 -24.04 -6.64
C GLU A 579 -5.46 -24.52 -6.17
N LEU A 580 -5.37 -25.26 -5.05
CA LEU A 580 -4.11 -25.83 -4.56
C LEU A 580 -3.53 -26.90 -5.47
N ALA A 581 -4.36 -27.63 -6.23
CA ALA A 581 -3.89 -28.57 -7.24
C ALA A 581 -3.13 -27.85 -8.39
N GLY A 582 -3.52 -26.62 -8.69
CA GLY A 582 -2.84 -25.75 -9.68
C GLY A 582 -1.61 -25.02 -9.15
N VAL A 583 -1.20 -25.25 -7.89
CA VAL A 583 -0.02 -24.64 -7.28
C VAL A 583 1.13 -25.65 -7.25
N ALA A 584 2.18 -25.39 -8.03
CA ALA A 584 3.33 -26.27 -8.16
C ALA A 584 4.14 -26.41 -6.86
N ASP A 585 4.53 -25.28 -6.28
CA ASP A 585 5.30 -25.19 -5.04
C ASP A 585 4.91 -23.96 -4.21
N ALA A 586 5.56 -23.79 -3.05
CA ALA A 586 5.23 -22.70 -2.15
C ALA A 586 5.43 -21.32 -2.77
N ALA A 587 6.56 -21.09 -3.44
CA ALA A 587 6.80 -19.82 -4.12
C ALA A 587 5.71 -19.56 -5.17
N ALA A 588 5.34 -20.61 -5.92
CA ALA A 588 4.31 -20.57 -6.95
C ALA A 588 2.94 -20.12 -6.42
N GLY A 589 2.56 -20.57 -5.24
CA GLY A 589 1.32 -20.15 -4.60
C GLY A 589 1.44 -18.89 -3.74
N GLY A 590 2.61 -18.25 -3.70
CA GLY A 590 2.86 -17.12 -2.79
C GLY A 590 2.83 -17.54 -1.32
N PHE A 591 3.16 -18.79 -1.02
CA PHE A 591 3.42 -19.34 0.32
C PHE A 591 4.86 -19.03 0.76
N LEU A 592 5.04 -18.73 2.04
CA LEU A 592 6.33 -18.38 2.64
C LEU A 592 7.28 -19.58 2.66
N THR A 593 6.74 -20.78 2.87
CA THR A 593 7.53 -22.01 2.95
C THR A 593 6.75 -23.19 2.34
N PRO A 594 7.45 -24.26 1.89
CA PRO A 594 6.82 -25.53 1.51
C PRO A 594 5.87 -26.08 2.58
N ARG A 595 6.20 -25.86 3.84
CA ARG A 595 5.39 -26.25 4.98
C ARG A 595 4.06 -25.49 5.04
N GLU A 596 4.06 -24.18 4.74
CA GLU A 596 2.82 -23.39 4.71
C GLU A 596 1.87 -23.89 3.62
N LEU A 597 2.41 -24.24 2.45
CA LEU A 597 1.63 -24.85 1.37
C LEU A 597 1.00 -26.17 1.83
N GLU A 598 1.78 -27.05 2.47
CA GLU A 598 1.28 -28.33 2.95
C GLU A 598 0.23 -28.18 4.06
N TYR A 599 0.40 -27.19 4.94
CA TYR A 599 -0.59 -26.81 5.94
C TYR A 599 -1.96 -26.49 5.30
N TYR A 600 -2.00 -25.68 4.24
CA TYR A 600 -3.26 -25.35 3.56
C TYR A 600 -3.81 -26.53 2.74
N ARG A 601 -2.96 -27.40 2.18
CA ARG A 601 -3.40 -28.65 1.52
C ARG A 601 -4.07 -29.59 2.50
N SER A 602 -3.47 -29.79 3.67
CA SER A 602 -4.03 -30.60 4.75
C SER A 602 -5.37 -30.04 5.25
N TRP A 603 -5.45 -28.72 5.45
CA TRP A 603 -6.70 -28.06 5.83
C TRP A 603 -7.80 -28.25 4.77
N ALA A 604 -7.51 -28.00 3.50
CA ALA A 604 -8.48 -28.15 2.42
C ALA A 604 -8.96 -29.60 2.22
N ALA A 605 -8.09 -30.58 2.51
CA ALA A 605 -8.43 -32.00 2.45
C ALA A 605 -9.33 -32.43 3.63
N ALA A 606 -8.99 -32.04 4.85
CA ALA A 606 -9.70 -32.45 6.06
C ALA A 606 -10.98 -31.63 6.32
N GLY A 607 -11.04 -30.38 5.82
CA GLY A 607 -12.10 -29.43 6.16
C GLY A 607 -12.06 -28.95 7.62
N ILE A 608 -10.97 -29.24 8.33
CA ILE A 608 -10.74 -28.94 9.74
C ILE A 608 -9.44 -28.14 9.85
N LEU A 609 -9.44 -27.09 10.67
CA LEU A 609 -8.26 -26.26 10.93
C LEU A 609 -7.15 -27.14 11.54
N PRO A 610 -5.94 -27.23 10.94
CA PRO A 610 -4.85 -28.00 11.51
C PRO A 610 -4.37 -27.40 12.84
N ASP A 611 -3.96 -28.26 13.78
CA ASP A 611 -3.51 -27.84 15.11
C ASP A 611 -2.17 -27.07 15.05
N ALA A 612 -2.06 -26.03 15.87
CA ALA A 612 -0.83 -25.25 16.03
C ALA A 612 0.36 -26.09 16.56
N ALA A 613 0.05 -27.20 17.26
CA ALA A 613 1.00 -28.11 17.86
C ALA A 613 1.92 -28.82 16.85
N ASP A 614 1.56 -28.80 15.56
CA ASP A 614 2.43 -29.32 14.50
C ASP A 614 3.65 -28.43 14.23
N GLY A 615 3.87 -27.34 14.99
CA GLY A 615 5.14 -26.65 15.19
C GLY A 615 5.30 -25.30 14.46
N TRP A 616 4.23 -24.50 14.37
CA TRP A 616 4.23 -23.17 13.74
C TRP A 616 4.50 -22.03 14.71
#